data_AF-A0A7C4FK53-F1
#
_entry.id   AF-A0A7C4FK53-F1
#
_cell.length_a   1.000
_cell.length_b   1.000
_cell.length_c   1.000
_cell.angle_alpha   90.00
_cell.angle_beta   90.00
_cell.angle_gamma   90.00
#
_symmetry.space_group_name_H-M   'P 1'
#
loop_
_entity.id
_entity.type
_entity.pdbx_description
1 polymer ?
#
loop_
_entity_poly.entity_id
_entity_poly.type
_entity_poly.pdbx_seq_one_letter_code
_entity_poly.pdbx_strand_id
1 'polypeptide(L)'
;MRINSANLVYYLLFLVVLIFGLYIRFEDVSFWKKNENLFFYKGEPLFSEYDSFFFARLTKDMEEGIYQSGKIDPFRFFPDNSSLAKLDDKEEFAPKYGLPGVFISHFFYYLAMLTGVSVAWLTWYLIPIFAITPAFPLFFYLKRLNLPFAGLVAGIVAISAPMYLGRTDLMRLDHDVFNLTLPFLIAFLFYLFFTAQTHRKKLVYLSLASLSLIFYQLWY
;
A
#
# COMPACT_ATOMS: atom_id res chain seq x y z
N MET A 1 -9.44 15.34 -24.82
CA MET A 1 -10.66 14.53 -24.60
C MET A 1 -11.76 15.51 -24.22
N ARG A 2 -12.75 15.78 -25.10
CA ARG A 2 -13.87 16.69 -24.76
C ARG A 2 -14.66 16.03 -23.63
N ILE A 3 -14.75 16.68 -22.48
CA ILE A 3 -15.62 16.24 -21.38
C ILE A 3 -17.06 16.53 -21.82
N ASN A 4 -17.73 15.52 -22.37
CA ASN A 4 -19.18 15.58 -22.56
C ASN A 4 -19.86 15.46 -21.18
N SER A 5 -21.04 16.05 -20.99
CA SER A 5 -21.79 16.06 -19.72
C SER A 5 -21.95 14.66 -19.13
N ALA A 6 -22.18 13.63 -19.97
CA ALA A 6 -22.24 12.24 -19.54
C ALA A 6 -20.92 11.72 -18.92
N ASN A 7 -19.76 12.12 -19.45
CA ASN A 7 -18.47 11.75 -18.87
C ASN A 7 -18.24 12.43 -17.52
N LEU A 8 -18.68 13.69 -17.38
CA LEU A 8 -18.58 14.42 -16.13
C LEU A 8 -19.34 13.72 -15.01
N VAL A 9 -20.57 13.25 -15.29
CA VAL A 9 -21.37 12.49 -14.32
C VAL A 9 -20.61 11.27 -13.80
N TYR A 10 -19.97 10.48 -14.67
CA TYR A 10 -19.20 9.32 -14.23
C TYR A 10 -17.99 9.67 -13.36
N TYR A 11 -17.30 10.77 -13.66
CA TYR A 11 -16.18 11.22 -12.82
C TYR A 11 -16.65 11.74 -11.46
N LEU A 12 -17.80 12.42 -11.40
CA LEU A 12 -18.41 12.86 -10.14
C LEU A 12 -18.85 11.66 -9.30
N LEU A 13 -19.51 10.67 -9.92
CA LEU A 13 -19.86 9.43 -9.23
C LEU A 13 -18.62 8.68 -8.75
N PHE A 14 -17.55 8.65 -9.56
CA PHE A 14 -16.29 8.04 -9.15
C PHE A 14 -15.68 8.76 -7.94
N LEU A 15 -15.75 10.10 -7.89
CA LEU A 15 -15.34 10.85 -6.71
C LEU A 15 -16.16 10.47 -5.48
N VAL A 16 -17.48 10.26 -5.62
CA VAL A 16 -18.33 9.76 -4.52
C VAL A 16 -17.84 8.39 -4.03
N VAL A 17 -17.44 7.49 -4.93
CA VAL A 17 -16.86 6.18 -4.56
C VAL A 17 -15.59 6.35 -3.73
N LEU A 18 -14.70 7.26 -4.12
CA LEU A 18 -13.46 7.54 -3.38
C LEU A 18 -13.74 8.15 -2.00
N ILE A 19 -14.66 9.11 -1.93
CA ILE A 19 -15.09 9.74 -0.67
C ILE A 19 -15.70 8.70 0.27
N PHE A 20 -16.56 7.82 -0.25
CA PHE A 20 -17.14 6.72 0.51
C PHE A 20 -16.04 5.79 1.06
N GLY A 21 -15.06 5.41 0.22
CA GLY A 21 -13.94 4.57 0.63
C GLY A 21 -13.06 5.19 1.72
N LEU A 22 -12.88 6.51 1.71
CA LEU A 22 -12.18 7.23 2.79
C LEU A 22 -13.04 7.32 4.04
N TYR A 23 -14.34 7.62 3.89
CA TYR A 23 -15.28 7.73 5.00
C TYR A 23 -15.28 6.46 5.87
N ILE A 24 -15.44 5.29 5.25
CA ILE A 24 -15.46 4.01 5.98
C ILE A 24 -14.13 3.67 6.66
N ARG A 25 -13.01 4.23 6.21
CA ARG A 25 -11.69 4.00 6.83
C ARG A 25 -11.35 4.98 7.94
N PHE A 26 -12.00 6.14 7.94
CA PHE A 26 -11.87 7.12 9.01
C PHE A 26 -13.02 7.07 10.03
N GLU A 27 -13.95 6.12 9.91
CA GLU A 27 -15.06 5.94 10.83
C GLU A 27 -14.57 5.76 12.29
N ASP A 28 -13.51 4.96 12.46
CA ASP A 28 -12.93 4.64 13.77
C ASP A 28 -12.23 5.82 14.45
N VAL A 29 -11.87 6.88 13.72
CA VAL A 29 -11.16 8.04 14.29
C VAL A 29 -11.91 8.63 15.48
N SER A 30 -13.24 8.69 15.39
CA SER A 30 -14.07 9.23 16.46
C SER A 30 -14.00 8.37 17.73
N PHE A 31 -13.88 7.07 17.57
CA PHE A 31 -13.74 6.10 18.66
C PHE A 31 -12.33 6.15 19.26
N TRP A 32 -11.29 6.23 18.42
CA TRP A 32 -9.90 6.35 18.86
C TRP A 32 -9.67 7.61 19.70
N LYS A 33 -10.20 8.76 19.26
CA LYS A 33 -10.13 10.02 20.01
C LYS A 33 -10.91 10.02 21.32
N LYS A 34 -11.96 9.21 21.45
CA LYS A 34 -12.69 9.05 22.72
C LYS A 34 -11.94 8.17 23.72
N ASN A 35 -11.03 7.33 23.23
CA ASN A 35 -10.31 6.33 24.00
C ASN A 35 -8.79 6.53 23.84
N GLU A 36 -8.32 7.78 23.89
CA GLU A 36 -6.92 8.12 23.58
C GLU A 36 -5.91 7.35 24.43
N ASN A 37 -6.25 7.06 25.69
CA ASN A 37 -5.41 6.28 26.60
C ASN A 37 -5.16 4.83 26.14
N LEU A 38 -5.95 4.31 25.20
CA LEU A 38 -5.80 2.96 24.63
C LEU A 38 -5.16 2.98 23.25
N PHE A 39 -5.42 4.02 22.46
CA PHE A 39 -5.03 4.07 21.05
C PHE A 39 -3.86 5.01 20.75
N PHE A 40 -3.41 5.78 21.74
CA PHE A 40 -2.29 6.70 21.58
C PHE A 40 -1.24 6.47 22.66
N TYR A 41 0.02 6.55 22.26
CA TYR A 41 1.16 6.49 23.16
C TYR A 41 2.09 7.67 22.87
N LYS A 42 2.39 8.46 23.91
CA LYS A 42 3.24 9.66 23.81
C LYS A 42 2.81 10.65 22.71
N GLY A 43 1.50 10.75 22.45
CA GLY A 43 0.95 11.67 21.44
C GLY A 43 0.93 11.12 20.01
N GLU A 44 1.30 9.86 19.80
CA GLU A 44 1.23 9.19 18.51
C GLU A 44 0.18 8.08 18.51
N PRO A 45 -0.53 7.87 17.38
CA PRO A 45 -1.45 6.75 17.25
C PRO A 45 -0.69 5.42 17.23
N LEU A 46 -1.26 4.40 17.88
CA LEU A 46 -0.73 3.05 17.88
C LEU A 46 -1.10 2.31 16.58
N PHE A 47 -0.24 1.40 16.16
CA PHE A 47 -0.54 0.50 15.04
C PHE A 47 -1.64 -0.49 15.43
N SER A 48 -2.51 -0.83 14.49
CA SER A 48 -3.68 -1.70 14.72
C SER A 48 -3.38 -3.20 14.54
N GLU A 49 -2.19 -3.56 14.07
CA GLU A 49 -1.82 -4.93 13.73
C GLU A 49 -0.33 -5.21 14.02
N TYR A 50 0.04 -6.48 14.21
CA TYR A 50 1.38 -6.89 14.66
C TYR A 50 2.52 -6.65 13.64
N ASP A 51 2.34 -7.03 12.38
CA ASP A 51 3.31 -6.79 11.29
C ASP A 51 3.55 -5.28 11.09
N SER A 52 2.56 -4.44 11.38
CA SER A 52 2.69 -2.98 11.34
C SER A 52 3.79 -2.47 12.28
N PHE A 53 3.90 -3.07 13.48
CA PHE A 53 5.01 -2.76 14.39
C PHE A 53 6.36 -3.24 13.83
N PHE A 54 6.39 -4.38 13.14
CA PHE A 54 7.60 -4.85 12.48
C PHE A 54 8.07 -3.86 11.41
N PHE A 55 7.18 -3.38 10.52
CA PHE A 55 7.53 -2.41 9.49
C PHE A 55 7.94 -1.05 10.07
N ALA A 56 7.26 -0.58 11.12
CA ALA A 56 7.62 0.65 11.81
C ALA A 56 8.98 0.53 12.51
N ARG A 57 9.28 -0.62 13.12
CA ARG A 57 10.60 -0.90 13.71
C ARG A 57 11.70 -0.87 12.65
N LEU A 58 11.47 -1.44 11.47
CA LEU A 58 12.46 -1.35 10.39
C LEU A 58 12.78 0.10 10.00
N THR A 59 11.77 0.98 9.97
CA THR A 59 12.00 2.40 9.75
C THR A 59 12.83 3.02 10.89
N LYS A 60 12.59 2.61 12.14
CA LYS A 60 13.42 3.03 13.29
C LYS A 60 14.86 2.54 13.18
N ASP A 61 15.07 1.29 12.77
CA ASP A 61 16.41 0.73 12.55
C ASP A 61 17.16 1.50 11.46
N MET A 62 16.46 2.00 10.42
CA MET A 62 17.06 2.86 9.40
C MET A 62 17.46 4.23 9.97
N GLU A 63 16.60 4.83 10.79
CA GLU A 63 16.88 6.12 11.46
C GLU A 63 18.10 6.02 12.40
N GLU A 64 18.23 4.90 13.12
CA GLU A 64 19.32 4.67 14.09
C GLU A 64 20.59 4.10 13.43
N GLY A 65 20.58 3.84 12.11
CA GLY A 65 21.72 3.27 11.38
C GLY A 65 21.99 1.78 11.69
N ILE A 66 21.03 1.09 12.31
CA ILE A 66 21.08 -0.34 12.62
C ILE A 66 20.77 -1.17 11.37
N TYR A 67 19.86 -0.68 10.51
CA TYR A 67 19.42 -1.37 9.31
C TYR A 67 20.56 -1.56 8.30
N GLN A 68 20.90 -2.82 7.99
CA GLN A 68 21.96 -3.15 7.04
C GLN A 68 21.49 -4.23 6.07
N SER A 69 21.14 -3.82 4.85
CA SER A 69 20.64 -4.72 3.80
C SER A 69 21.56 -5.95 3.61
N GLY A 70 20.95 -7.13 3.54
CA GLY A 70 21.63 -8.42 3.42
C GLY A 70 22.24 -8.97 4.71
N LYS A 71 22.28 -8.19 5.81
CA LYS A 71 22.75 -8.68 7.12
C LYS A 71 21.61 -9.21 7.97
N ILE A 72 21.96 -10.01 8.98
CA ILE A 72 21.03 -10.60 9.93
C ILE A 72 20.29 -9.50 10.67
N ASP A 73 18.97 -9.64 10.79
CA ASP A 73 18.12 -8.81 11.64
C ASP A 73 18.25 -9.29 13.09
N PRO A 74 18.90 -8.52 13.98
CA PRO A 74 19.21 -8.97 15.33
C PRO A 74 17.98 -9.17 16.22
N PHE A 75 16.82 -8.60 15.87
CA PHE A 75 15.64 -8.56 16.75
C PHE A 75 14.51 -9.53 16.38
N ARG A 76 14.63 -10.28 15.29
CA ARG A 76 13.54 -11.13 14.76
C ARG A 76 13.40 -12.53 15.39
N PHE A 77 14.44 -13.09 15.99
CA PHE A 77 14.42 -14.35 16.75
C PHE A 77 15.31 -14.29 18.01
N PHE A 78 14.84 -14.84 19.12
CA PHE A 78 15.60 -14.97 20.36
C PHE A 78 15.59 -16.45 20.80
N PRO A 79 16.69 -17.02 21.32
CA PRO A 79 18.05 -16.46 21.47
C PRO A 79 18.92 -16.61 20.19
N ASP A 80 18.36 -17.20 19.14
CA ASP A 80 19.08 -17.75 17.99
C ASP A 80 19.66 -16.73 17.00
N ASN A 81 19.31 -15.45 17.13
CA ASN A 81 19.85 -14.37 16.29
C ASN A 81 21.31 -14.02 16.58
N SER A 82 21.94 -14.62 17.60
CA SER A 82 23.39 -14.58 17.78
C SER A 82 24.09 -15.63 16.89
N SER A 83 23.92 -15.54 15.57
CA SER A 83 24.85 -16.10 14.56
C SER A 83 25.24 -17.60 14.63
N LEU A 84 24.51 -18.49 15.32
CA LEU A 84 24.95 -19.89 15.51
C LEU A 84 23.87 -20.98 15.40
N ALA A 85 22.59 -20.64 15.27
CA ALA A 85 21.54 -21.64 15.05
C ALA A 85 21.57 -22.15 13.60
N LYS A 86 22.47 -23.11 13.34
CA LYS A 86 22.42 -23.94 12.14
C LYS A 86 21.37 -25.02 12.35
N LEU A 87 20.30 -25.01 11.55
CA LEU A 87 19.40 -26.17 11.47
C LEU A 87 20.12 -27.38 10.84
N ASP A 88 21.07 -27.11 9.93
CA ASP A 88 21.98 -28.08 9.29
C ASP A 88 23.27 -27.33 8.84
N ASP A 89 24.37 -28.05 8.61
CA ASP A 89 25.65 -27.51 8.10
C ASP A 89 25.53 -26.83 6.73
N LYS A 90 24.40 -27.03 6.04
CA LYS A 90 24.11 -26.49 4.71
C LYS A 90 23.13 -25.31 4.70
N GLU A 91 22.42 -25.03 5.80
CA GLU A 91 21.38 -24.00 5.82
C GLU A 91 21.56 -23.01 6.99
N GLU A 92 21.95 -21.77 6.63
CA GLU A 92 21.82 -20.63 7.52
C GLU A 92 20.35 -20.17 7.54
N PHE A 93 19.58 -20.60 8.53
CA PHE A 93 18.27 -20.02 8.79
C PHE A 93 18.43 -18.78 9.68
N ALA A 94 18.81 -17.66 9.07
CA ALA A 94 18.85 -16.37 9.72
C ALA A 94 18.03 -15.35 8.90
N PRO A 95 17.03 -14.68 9.50
CA PRO A 95 16.31 -13.64 8.79
C PRO A 95 17.27 -12.50 8.51
N LYS A 96 17.42 -12.16 7.23
CA LYS A 96 18.26 -11.06 6.78
C LYS A 96 17.36 -9.89 6.40
N TYR A 97 17.86 -8.67 6.59
CA TYR A 97 17.23 -7.49 6.03
C TYR A 97 17.17 -7.62 4.51
N GLY A 98 15.95 -7.71 3.97
CA GLY A 98 15.71 -7.79 2.53
C GLY A 98 15.64 -6.43 1.86
N LEU A 99 15.26 -6.42 0.59
CA LEU A 99 14.73 -5.23 -0.07
C LEU A 99 13.29 -5.50 -0.54
N PRO A 100 12.98 -6.66 -1.18
CA PRO A 100 11.61 -7.13 -1.34
C PRO A 100 10.93 -7.33 0.02
N GLY A 101 9.64 -6.99 0.10
CA GLY A 101 8.82 -7.17 1.30
C GLY A 101 9.22 -6.30 2.50
N VAL A 102 10.14 -5.34 2.34
CA VAL A 102 10.45 -4.32 3.35
C VAL A 102 10.54 -2.92 2.74
N PHE A 103 10.17 -2.81 1.45
CA PHE A 103 10.17 -1.55 0.74
C PHE A 103 9.15 -0.56 1.33
N ILE A 104 8.06 -1.04 1.94
CA ILE A 104 7.13 -0.19 2.70
C ILE A 104 7.85 0.59 3.80
N SER A 105 8.74 -0.04 4.57
CA SER A 105 9.51 0.62 5.64
C SER A 105 10.47 1.66 5.09
N HIS A 106 11.11 1.40 3.94
CA HIS A 106 11.96 2.39 3.26
C HIS A 106 11.13 3.57 2.75
N PHE A 107 9.97 3.30 2.14
CA PHE A 107 9.07 4.32 1.64
C PHE A 107 8.63 5.27 2.77
N PHE A 108 8.18 4.72 3.90
CA PHE A 108 7.78 5.51 5.07
C PHE A 108 8.97 6.19 5.75
N TYR A 109 10.16 5.57 5.80
CA TYR A 109 11.38 6.18 6.33
C TYR A 109 11.75 7.45 5.55
N TYR A 110 11.90 7.35 4.23
CA TYR A 110 12.28 8.50 3.42
C TYR A 110 11.21 9.58 3.40
N LEU A 111 9.93 9.20 3.49
CA LEU A 111 8.84 10.15 3.59
C LEU A 111 8.82 10.88 4.94
N ALA A 112 9.09 10.18 6.03
CA ALA A 112 9.24 10.78 7.36
C ALA A 112 10.42 11.76 7.39
N MET A 113 11.56 11.36 6.83
CA MET A 113 12.74 12.22 6.70
C MET A 113 12.45 13.47 5.85
N LEU A 114 11.70 13.33 4.76
CA LEU A 114 11.35 14.44 3.86
C LEU A 114 10.35 15.42 4.48
N THR A 115 9.37 14.91 5.23
CA THR A 115 8.24 15.71 5.73
C THR A 115 8.42 16.18 7.18
N GLY A 116 9.31 15.54 7.95
CA GLY A 116 9.42 15.72 9.40
C GLY A 116 8.24 15.13 10.18
N VAL A 117 7.33 14.43 9.53
CA VAL A 117 6.17 13.78 10.16
C VAL A 117 6.57 12.36 10.56
N SER A 118 6.18 11.93 11.77
CA SER A 118 6.50 10.59 12.23
C SER A 118 5.81 9.50 11.41
N VAL A 119 6.37 8.30 11.42
CA VAL A 119 5.82 7.13 10.71
C VAL A 119 4.38 6.87 11.14
N ALA A 120 4.08 6.94 12.44
CA ALA A 120 2.74 6.71 12.96
C ALA A 120 1.71 7.68 12.34
N TRP A 121 2.03 8.98 12.28
CA TRP A 121 1.15 9.96 11.65
C TRP A 121 1.08 9.81 10.14
N LEU A 122 2.18 9.46 9.47
CA LEU A 122 2.13 9.13 8.04
C LEU A 122 1.21 7.93 7.79
N THR A 123 1.27 6.88 8.62
CA THR A 123 0.40 5.71 8.51
C THR A 123 -1.06 6.10 8.67
N TRP A 124 -1.37 6.94 9.67
CA TRP A 124 -2.71 7.46 9.92
C TRP A 124 -3.37 8.06 8.68
N TYR A 125 -2.63 8.85 7.90
CA TYR A 125 -3.18 9.52 6.71
C TYR A 125 -3.06 8.69 5.43
N LEU A 126 -1.93 8.03 5.22
CA LEU A 126 -1.60 7.43 3.93
C LEU A 126 -2.24 6.07 3.73
N ILE A 127 -2.35 5.25 4.78
CA ILE A 127 -2.97 3.92 4.64
C ILE A 127 -4.41 4.04 4.14
N PRO A 128 -5.28 4.91 4.71
CA PRO A 128 -6.61 5.10 4.16
C PRO A 128 -6.65 5.59 2.71
N ILE A 129 -5.70 6.47 2.33
CA ILE A 129 -5.60 7.01 0.97
C ILE A 129 -5.15 5.92 -0.01
N PHE A 130 -4.14 5.13 0.34
CA PHE A 130 -3.65 4.05 -0.52
C PHE A 130 -4.70 2.95 -0.67
N ALA A 131 -5.45 2.66 0.38
CA ALA A 131 -6.47 1.63 0.36
C ALA A 131 -7.67 1.92 -0.56
N ILE A 132 -7.91 3.17 -0.97
CA ILE A 132 -8.94 3.47 -1.99
C ILE A 132 -8.41 3.40 -3.42
N THR A 133 -7.10 3.22 -3.61
CA THR A 133 -6.49 3.21 -4.94
C THR A 133 -6.93 2.06 -5.87
N PRO A 134 -7.40 0.88 -5.41
CA PRO A 134 -7.89 -0.16 -6.34
C PRO A 134 -9.05 0.29 -7.22
N ALA A 135 -9.84 1.27 -6.75
CA ALA A 135 -10.95 1.82 -7.52
C ALA A 135 -10.49 2.48 -8.82
N PHE A 136 -9.27 3.04 -8.87
CA PHE A 136 -8.74 3.71 -10.07
C PHE A 136 -8.56 2.76 -11.25
N PRO A 137 -7.70 1.73 -11.20
CA PRO A 137 -7.49 0.85 -12.34
C PRO A 137 -8.79 0.14 -12.75
N LEU A 138 -9.65 -0.26 -11.79
CA LEU A 138 -10.93 -0.90 -12.09
C LEU A 138 -11.89 0.03 -12.85
N PHE A 139 -12.09 1.26 -12.36
CA PHE A 139 -12.98 2.22 -13.00
C PHE A 139 -12.48 2.59 -14.40
N PHE A 140 -11.19 2.92 -14.55
CA PHE A 140 -10.65 3.33 -15.84
C PHE A 140 -10.60 2.17 -16.85
N TYR A 141 -10.31 0.95 -16.41
CA TYR A 141 -10.36 -0.24 -17.25
C TYR A 141 -11.77 -0.48 -17.81
N LEU A 142 -12.78 -0.57 -16.94
CA LEU A 142 -14.16 -0.85 -17.36
C LEU A 142 -14.79 0.32 -18.13
N LYS A 143 -14.47 1.57 -17.77
CA LYS A 143 -14.87 2.75 -18.54
C LYS A 143 -14.31 2.70 -19.96
N ARG A 144 -13.08 2.19 -20.15
CA ARG A 144 -12.45 2.05 -21.46
C ARG A 144 -13.10 0.98 -22.33
N LEU A 145 -13.76 0.00 -21.69
CA LEU A 145 -14.63 -0.99 -22.32
C LEU A 145 -16.07 -0.49 -22.55
N ASN A 146 -16.35 0.80 -22.35
CA ASN A 146 -17.68 1.41 -22.41
C ASN A 146 -18.67 0.89 -21.34
N LEU A 147 -18.16 0.44 -20.19
CA LEU A 147 -18.94 -0.04 -19.05
C LEU A 147 -18.70 0.80 -17.78
N PRO A 148 -18.95 2.12 -17.81
CA PRO A 148 -18.59 3.02 -16.69
C PRO A 148 -19.33 2.69 -15.40
N PHE A 149 -20.61 2.29 -15.46
CA PHE A 149 -21.37 1.88 -14.26
C PHE A 149 -20.80 0.62 -13.63
N ALA A 150 -20.41 -0.38 -14.44
CA ALA A 150 -19.72 -1.56 -13.93
C ALA A 150 -18.40 -1.18 -13.26
N GLY A 151 -17.68 -0.19 -13.82
CA GLY A 151 -16.47 0.39 -13.22
C GLY A 151 -16.71 1.00 -11.83
N LEU A 152 -17.80 1.76 -11.67
CA LEU A 152 -18.17 2.34 -10.37
C LEU A 152 -18.51 1.25 -9.35
N VAL A 153 -19.33 0.27 -9.75
CA VAL A 153 -19.71 -0.86 -8.87
C VAL A 153 -18.48 -1.69 -8.50
N ALA A 154 -17.60 -2.00 -9.45
CA ALA A 154 -16.35 -2.71 -9.19
C ALA A 154 -15.47 -1.94 -8.20
N GLY A 155 -15.36 -0.62 -8.35
CA GLY A 155 -14.63 0.24 -7.42
C GLY A 155 -15.19 0.18 -5.99
N ILE A 156 -16.51 0.34 -5.83
CA ILE A 156 -17.19 0.25 -4.53
C ILE A 156 -16.94 -1.12 -3.90
N VAL A 157 -17.22 -2.21 -4.63
CA VAL A 157 -17.09 -3.58 -4.13
C VAL A 157 -15.64 -3.86 -3.73
N ALA A 158 -14.66 -3.44 -4.52
CA ALA A 158 -13.25 -3.66 -4.20
C ALA A 158 -12.83 -2.94 -2.90
N ILE A 159 -13.19 -1.66 -2.74
CA ILE A 159 -12.74 -0.86 -1.58
C ILE A 159 -13.54 -1.14 -0.31
N SER A 160 -14.75 -1.71 -0.41
CA SER A 160 -15.63 -2.01 0.72
C SER A 160 -15.77 -3.49 1.04
N ALA A 161 -15.08 -4.38 0.32
CA ALA A 161 -15.08 -5.81 0.62
C ALA A 161 -14.57 -6.03 2.06
N PRO A 162 -15.30 -6.77 2.93
CA PRO A 162 -14.91 -6.92 4.33
C PRO A 162 -13.48 -7.44 4.53
N MET A 163 -13.05 -8.39 3.68
CA MET A 163 -11.70 -8.93 3.70
C MET A 163 -10.63 -7.88 3.38
N TYR A 164 -10.91 -6.98 2.43
CA TYR A 164 -9.98 -5.93 2.07
C TYR A 164 -9.98 -4.80 3.11
N LEU A 165 -11.15 -4.45 3.65
CA LEU A 165 -11.27 -3.48 4.74
C LEU A 165 -10.47 -3.92 5.97
N GLY A 166 -10.64 -5.15 6.44
CA GLY A 166 -9.90 -5.66 7.60
C GLY A 166 -8.38 -5.78 7.40
N ARG A 167 -7.90 -5.62 6.16
CA ARG A 167 -6.47 -5.61 5.81
C ARG A 167 -5.94 -4.24 5.41
N THR A 168 -6.79 -3.22 5.39
CA THR A 168 -6.44 -1.85 4.96
C THR A 168 -7.15 -0.77 5.78
N ASP A 169 -7.42 -1.10 7.05
CA ASP A 169 -8.02 -0.26 8.05
C ASP A 169 -7.02 0.78 8.59
N LEU A 170 -7.52 1.68 9.43
CA LEU A 170 -6.73 2.75 10.03
C LEU A 170 -5.53 2.15 10.80
N MET A 171 -4.35 2.76 10.65
CA MET A 171 -3.12 2.36 11.34
C MET A 171 -2.56 0.97 11.02
N ARG A 172 -3.06 0.30 9.97
CA ARG A 172 -2.50 -0.98 9.50
C ARG A 172 -1.40 -0.74 8.46
N LEU A 173 -0.18 -0.53 8.95
CA LEU A 173 1.02 -0.37 8.12
C LEU A 173 1.44 -1.74 7.57
N ASP A 174 0.83 -2.19 6.48
CA ASP A 174 1.09 -3.51 5.90
C ASP A 174 1.10 -3.42 4.36
N HIS A 175 1.58 -4.46 3.69
CA HIS A 175 1.68 -4.49 2.23
C HIS A 175 0.33 -4.52 1.52
N ASP A 176 -0.73 -4.93 2.22
CA ASP A 176 -2.05 -5.19 1.65
C ASP A 176 -2.70 -3.99 0.95
N VAL A 177 -2.33 -2.75 1.33
CA VAL A 177 -2.88 -1.53 0.74
C VAL A 177 -2.71 -1.44 -0.78
N PHE A 178 -1.67 -2.06 -1.35
CA PHE A 178 -1.43 -2.09 -2.79
C PHE A 178 -1.61 -3.46 -3.45
N ASN A 179 -1.97 -4.50 -2.69
CA ASN A 179 -2.12 -5.87 -3.18
C ASN A 179 -3.20 -5.99 -4.27
N LEU A 180 -4.26 -5.19 -4.20
CA LEU A 180 -5.28 -5.13 -5.26
C LEU A 180 -4.91 -4.10 -6.33
N THR A 181 -4.43 -2.93 -5.93
CA THR A 181 -4.15 -1.82 -6.86
C THR A 181 -3.14 -2.21 -7.91
N LEU A 182 -2.01 -2.81 -7.53
CA LEU A 182 -0.90 -3.06 -8.44
C LEU A 182 -1.24 -4.11 -9.49
N PRO A 183 -1.79 -5.30 -9.18
CA PRO A 183 -2.22 -6.26 -10.20
C PRO A 183 -3.25 -5.69 -11.17
N PHE A 184 -4.28 -4.98 -10.67
CA PHE A 184 -5.28 -4.36 -11.55
C PHE A 184 -4.68 -3.25 -12.43
N LEU A 185 -3.76 -2.45 -11.88
CA LEU A 185 -3.05 -1.42 -12.63
C LEU A 185 -2.17 -2.03 -13.71
N ILE A 186 -1.39 -3.07 -13.40
CA ILE A 186 -0.54 -3.78 -14.35
C ILE A 186 -1.39 -4.36 -15.49
N ALA A 187 -2.49 -5.04 -15.16
CA ALA A 187 -3.43 -5.58 -16.15
C ALA A 187 -4.02 -4.47 -17.04
N PHE A 188 -4.42 -3.34 -16.44
CA PHE A 188 -4.93 -2.20 -17.19
C PHE A 188 -3.86 -1.59 -18.12
N LEU A 189 -2.62 -1.44 -17.65
CA LEU A 189 -1.51 -0.93 -18.47
C LEU A 189 -1.20 -1.85 -19.65
N PHE A 190 -1.22 -3.18 -19.45
CA PHE A 190 -1.08 -4.13 -20.55
C PHE A 190 -2.23 -4.02 -21.55
N TYR A 191 -3.48 -3.88 -21.09
CA TYR A 191 -4.60 -3.62 -21.97
C TYR A 191 -4.42 -2.33 -22.80
N LEU A 192 -3.94 -1.24 -22.17
CA LEU A 192 -3.62 0.01 -22.87
C LEU A 192 -2.49 -0.18 -23.90
N PHE A 193 -1.48 -0.98 -23.57
CA PHE A 193 -0.41 -1.36 -24.49
C PHE A 193 -0.95 -2.08 -25.74
N PHE A 194 -1.78 -3.11 -25.57
CA PHE A 194 -2.33 -3.88 -26.70
C PHE A 194 -3.28 -3.05 -27.57
N THR A 195 -4.03 -2.12 -26.98
CA THR A 195 -4.99 -1.26 -27.70
C THR A 195 -4.37 0.01 -28.28
N ALA A 196 -3.11 0.32 -27.96
CA ALA A 196 -2.43 1.50 -28.46
C ALA A 196 -2.08 1.38 -29.94
N GLN A 197 -2.44 2.40 -30.73
CA GLN A 197 -2.19 2.43 -32.17
C GLN A 197 -0.77 2.92 -32.53
N THR A 198 -0.12 3.66 -31.63
CA THR A 198 1.19 4.27 -31.91
C THR A 198 2.30 3.64 -31.10
N HIS A 199 3.47 3.50 -31.70
CA HIS A 199 4.66 2.95 -31.04
C HIS A 199 5.02 3.72 -29.76
N ARG A 200 4.95 5.06 -29.80
CA ARG A 200 5.21 5.92 -28.62
C ARG A 200 4.29 5.58 -27.44
N LYS A 201 2.99 5.39 -27.68
CA LYS A 201 2.04 5.02 -26.61
C LYS A 201 2.33 3.63 -26.07
N LYS A 202 2.64 2.67 -26.95
CA LYS A 202 3.06 1.32 -26.55
C LYS A 202 4.26 1.36 -25.63
N LEU A 203 5.32 2.09 -25.98
CA LEU A 203 6.49 2.25 -25.12
C LEU A 203 6.13 2.82 -23.76
N VAL A 204 5.31 3.88 -23.70
CA VAL A 204 4.87 4.47 -22.42
C VAL A 204 4.14 3.44 -21.55
N TYR A 205 3.15 2.74 -22.11
CA TYR A 205 2.38 1.76 -21.34
C TYR A 205 3.22 0.56 -20.89
N LEU A 206 4.14 0.10 -21.74
CA LEU A 206 5.08 -0.95 -21.39
C LEU A 206 6.03 -0.52 -20.26
N SER A 207 6.61 0.68 -20.35
CA SER A 207 7.47 1.24 -19.30
C SER A 207 6.72 1.37 -17.97
N LEU A 208 5.49 1.89 -17.98
CA LEU A 208 4.67 2.00 -16.78
C LEU A 208 4.31 0.63 -16.20
N ALA A 209 4.00 -0.35 -17.04
CA ALA A 209 3.70 -1.72 -16.59
C ALA A 209 4.93 -2.36 -15.92
N SER A 210 6.10 -2.23 -16.54
CA SER A 210 7.37 -2.73 -15.98
C SER A 210 7.73 -2.06 -14.66
N LEU A 211 7.56 -0.72 -14.55
CA LEU A 211 7.78 -0.01 -13.29
C LEU A 211 6.80 -0.46 -12.21
N SER A 212 5.53 -0.68 -12.56
CA SER A 212 4.51 -1.18 -11.62
C SER A 212 4.83 -2.60 -11.15
N LEU A 213 5.36 -3.46 -12.04
CA LEU A 213 5.83 -4.81 -11.70
C LEU A 213 7.03 -4.78 -10.76
N ILE A 214 8.03 -3.94 -11.05
CA ILE A 214 9.20 -3.77 -10.16
C ILE A 214 8.75 -3.24 -8.81
N PHE A 215 7.88 -2.23 -8.78
CA PHE A 215 7.33 -1.71 -7.54
C PHE A 215 6.60 -2.80 -6.76
N TYR A 216 5.77 -3.62 -7.42
CA TYR A 216 5.07 -4.73 -6.77
C TYR A 216 6.02 -5.77 -6.19
N GLN A 217 7.09 -6.13 -6.92
CA GLN A 217 8.13 -7.06 -6.47
C GLN A 217 9.00 -6.52 -5.33
N LEU A 218 9.11 -5.19 -5.18
CA LEU A 218 9.79 -4.59 -4.04
C LEU A 218 8.85 -4.48 -2.85
N TRP A 219 7.58 -4.18 -3.11
CA TRP A 219 6.54 -4.03 -2.09
C TRP A 219 6.16 -5.37 -1.44
N TYR A 220 6.16 -6.47 -2.18
CA TYR A 220 5.89 -7.84 -1.71
C TYR A 220 7.12 -8.73 -1.83
#